data_AF-A0A7R9ZA96-F1
#
_entry.id   AF-A0A7R9ZA96-F1
#
_cell.length_a   1.000
_cell.length_b   1.000
_cell.length_c   1.000
_cell.angle_alpha   90.00
_cell.angle_beta   90.00
_cell.angle_gamma   90.00
#
_symmetry.space_group_name_H-M   'P 1'
#
loop_
_entity.id
_entity.type
_entity.pdbx_description
1 polymer ?
#
loop_
_entity_poly.entity_id
_entity_poly.type
_entity_poly.pdbx_seq_one_letter_code
_entity_poly.pdbx_strand_id
1 'polypeptide(L)'
;GELDFGGNTWTGNLKYGSMGGGIVFGCNYFQGITDRLSVGGEGMYVAANQNLLGNYTLKYKMPAKSGTEEDEKVLPKAEEKGASSAPEGGEASSTTTANYNSGQGMLSLNYARVVTPGRVTLGAELQCSPFSLESQVLLGAEFNLTRSKINLCVDGAGRMQSVLETKLGMVPGSPALNFSAEVDHGKDVMRFGYGLNIGG
;
A
#
# COMPACT_ATOMS: atom_id res chain seq x y z
N GLY A 1 16.44 -17.14 -9.92
CA GLY A 1 16.42 -16.25 -11.09
C GLY A 1 15.01 -15.79 -11.34
N GLU A 2 14.83 -14.58 -11.85
CA GLU A 2 13.54 -14.04 -12.23
C GLU A 2 13.58 -13.50 -13.66
N LEU A 3 12.46 -13.59 -14.35
CA LEU A 3 12.24 -13.08 -15.69
C LEU A 3 10.99 -12.21 -15.67
N ASP A 4 11.15 -10.94 -15.98
CA ASP A 4 10.07 -9.98 -16.08
C ASP A 4 9.69 -9.71 -17.54
N PHE A 5 8.40 -9.74 -17.82
CA PHE A 5 7.80 -9.47 -19.11
C PHE A 5 6.75 -8.36 -18.94
N GLY A 6 6.82 -7.33 -19.77
CA GLY A 6 5.87 -6.23 -19.75
C GLY A 6 5.35 -5.94 -21.15
N GLY A 7 4.03 -5.89 -21.29
CA GLY A 7 3.32 -5.34 -22.44
C GLY A 7 2.57 -4.07 -22.07
N ASN A 8 1.90 -3.46 -23.05
CA ASN A 8 1.16 -2.20 -22.84
C ASN A 8 0.00 -2.32 -21.85
N THR A 9 -0.62 -3.51 -21.76
CA THR A 9 -1.83 -3.76 -20.96
C THR A 9 -1.68 -4.93 -20.01
N TRP A 10 -0.52 -5.58 -19.97
CA TRP A 10 -0.28 -6.73 -19.12
C TRP A 10 1.18 -6.79 -18.67
N THR A 11 1.40 -7.42 -17.53
CA THR A 11 2.73 -7.73 -17.00
C THR A 11 2.75 -9.18 -16.56
N GLY A 12 3.84 -9.87 -16.84
CA GLY A 12 4.08 -11.23 -16.37
C GLY A 12 5.45 -11.34 -15.74
N ASN A 13 5.57 -12.13 -14.68
CA ASN A 13 6.85 -12.44 -14.06
C ASN A 13 6.97 -13.95 -13.87
N LEU A 14 8.13 -14.51 -14.18
CA LEU A 14 8.46 -15.90 -13.91
C LEU A 14 9.64 -15.96 -12.94
N LYS A 15 9.42 -16.58 -11.79
CA LYS A 15 10.42 -16.82 -10.77
C LYS A 15 10.78 -18.30 -10.74
N TYR A 16 12.08 -18.57 -10.72
CA TYR A 16 12.63 -19.91 -10.50
C TYR A 16 13.65 -19.84 -9.37
N GLY A 17 13.49 -20.69 -8.37
CA GLY A 17 14.36 -20.69 -7.20
C GLY A 17 14.37 -22.03 -6.48
N SER A 18 15.04 -22.05 -5.32
CA SER A 18 15.03 -23.18 -4.40
C SER A 18 14.56 -22.68 -3.04
N MET A 19 13.61 -23.40 -2.43
CA MET A 19 13.09 -23.14 -1.09
C MET A 19 13.12 -24.45 -0.31
N GLY A 20 13.81 -24.47 0.84
CA GLY A 20 13.89 -25.67 1.68
C GLY A 20 14.55 -26.90 1.02
N GLY A 21 15.42 -26.69 0.02
CA GLY A 21 16.09 -27.78 -0.71
C GLY A 21 15.30 -28.33 -1.91
N GLY A 22 14.08 -27.84 -2.17
CA GLY A 22 13.29 -28.17 -3.35
C GLY A 22 13.21 -27.04 -4.36
N ILE A 23 13.02 -27.39 -5.63
CA ILE A 23 12.82 -26.44 -6.72
C ILE A 23 11.45 -25.76 -6.59
N VAL A 24 11.40 -24.44 -6.79
CA VAL A 24 10.18 -23.65 -6.82
C VAL A 24 10.06 -22.90 -8.14
N PHE A 25 8.89 -22.99 -8.77
CA PHE A 25 8.50 -22.20 -9.92
C PHE A 25 7.34 -21.30 -9.55
N GLY A 26 7.47 -20.00 -9.74
CA GLY A 26 6.40 -19.02 -9.56
C GLY A 26 6.11 -18.33 -10.89
N CYS A 27 4.85 -18.15 -11.24
CA CYS A 27 4.42 -17.32 -12.35
C CYS A 27 3.41 -16.30 -11.84
N ASN A 28 3.51 -15.05 -12.29
CA ASN A 28 2.54 -14.01 -12.05
C ASN A 28 2.10 -13.45 -13.40
N TYR A 29 0.81 -13.19 -13.55
CA TYR A 29 0.25 -12.52 -14.71
C TYR A 29 -0.79 -11.50 -14.23
N PHE A 30 -0.68 -10.26 -14.70
CA PHE A 30 -1.59 -9.17 -14.35
C PHE A 30 -1.96 -8.38 -15.59
N GLN A 31 -3.25 -8.18 -15.84
CA GLN A 31 -3.77 -7.57 -17.05
C GLN A 31 -4.80 -6.49 -16.74
N GLY A 32 -4.64 -5.32 -17.35
CA GLY A 32 -5.68 -4.30 -17.45
C GLY A 32 -6.76 -4.74 -18.43
N ILE A 33 -7.97 -4.96 -17.93
CA ILE A 33 -9.14 -5.29 -18.74
C ILE A 33 -9.81 -4.00 -19.23
N THR A 34 -9.87 -3.00 -18.35
CA THR A 34 -10.35 -1.64 -18.67
C THR A 34 -9.44 -0.61 -17.99
N ASP A 35 -9.63 0.67 -18.28
CA ASP A 35 -8.89 1.77 -17.63
C ASP A 35 -9.02 1.79 -16.10
N ARG A 36 -10.04 1.11 -15.56
CA ARG A 36 -10.37 1.08 -14.14
C ARG A 36 -10.24 -0.30 -13.51
N LEU A 37 -10.29 -1.37 -14.29
CA LEU A 37 -10.27 -2.74 -13.80
C LEU A 37 -9.04 -3.47 -14.32
N SER A 38 -8.26 -4.03 -13.41
CA SER A 38 -7.17 -4.93 -13.71
C SER A 38 -7.33 -6.21 -12.90
N VAL A 39 -7.05 -7.34 -13.52
CA VAL A 39 -7.15 -8.66 -12.90
C VAL A 39 -5.87 -9.42 -13.18
N GLY A 40 -5.45 -10.25 -12.24
CA GLY A 40 -4.34 -11.13 -12.43
C GLY A 40 -4.37 -12.28 -11.46
N GLY A 41 -3.29 -13.06 -11.51
CA GLY A 41 -3.07 -14.13 -10.57
C GLY A 41 -1.61 -14.53 -10.52
N GLU A 42 -1.28 -15.27 -9.47
CA GLU A 42 0.03 -15.85 -9.25
C GLU A 42 -0.14 -17.34 -9.01
N GLY A 43 0.68 -18.16 -9.65
CA GLY A 43 0.79 -19.58 -9.41
C GLY A 43 2.19 -19.91 -8.91
N MET A 44 2.31 -20.66 -7.82
CA MET A 44 3.59 -21.16 -7.33
C MET A 44 3.53 -22.68 -7.18
N TYR A 45 4.47 -23.38 -7.81
CA TYR A 45 4.69 -24.80 -7.66
C TYR A 45 5.95 -25.06 -6.84
N VAL A 46 5.81 -25.79 -5.74
CA VAL A 46 6.91 -26.18 -4.85
C VAL A 46 7.16 -27.69 -4.99
N ALA A 47 8.25 -28.06 -5.66
CA ALA A 47 8.57 -29.45 -5.97
C ALA A 47 8.88 -30.30 -4.72
N ALA A 48 9.38 -29.68 -3.64
CA ALA A 48 9.63 -30.39 -2.37
C ALA A 48 8.35 -31.01 -1.79
N ASN A 49 7.22 -30.30 -1.89
CA ASN A 49 5.94 -30.72 -1.31
C ASN A 49 4.92 -31.13 -2.37
N GLN A 50 5.31 -31.13 -3.66
CA GLN A 50 4.44 -31.32 -4.82
C GLN A 50 3.15 -30.48 -4.76
N ASN A 51 3.25 -29.28 -4.18
CA ASN A 51 2.10 -28.44 -3.91
C ASN A 51 2.03 -27.28 -4.91
N LEU A 52 0.83 -26.98 -5.38
CA LEU A 52 0.53 -25.84 -6.26
C LEU A 52 -0.35 -24.84 -5.50
N LEU A 53 0.15 -23.62 -5.37
CA LEU A 53 -0.54 -22.51 -4.75
C LEU A 53 -0.99 -21.55 -5.84
N GLY A 54 -2.26 -21.15 -5.81
CA GLY A 54 -2.81 -20.14 -6.70
C GLY A 54 -3.29 -18.92 -5.92
N ASN A 55 -3.03 -17.73 -6.43
CA ASN A 55 -3.52 -16.47 -5.90
C ASN A 55 -4.23 -15.73 -7.04
N TYR A 56 -5.34 -15.08 -6.74
CA TYR A 56 -6.07 -14.26 -7.68
C TYR A 56 -6.17 -12.85 -7.14
N THR A 57 -5.88 -11.86 -7.97
CA THR A 57 -5.90 -10.45 -7.61
C THR A 57 -6.81 -9.68 -8.55
N LEU A 58 -7.69 -8.86 -7.98
CA LEU A 58 -8.51 -7.89 -8.68
C LEU A 58 -8.18 -6.51 -8.15
N LYS A 59 -8.00 -5.55 -9.04
CA LYS A 59 -7.78 -4.14 -8.71
C LYS A 59 -8.79 -3.29 -9.47
N TYR A 60 -9.49 -2.45 -8.73
CA TYR A 60 -10.45 -1.51 -9.27
C TYR A 60 -10.14 -0.08 -8.83
N LYS A 61 -9.94 0.82 -9.80
CA LYS A 61 -9.66 2.23 -9.58
C LYS A 61 -10.90 3.06 -9.83
N MET A 62 -11.34 3.76 -8.80
CA MET A 62 -12.45 4.71 -8.85
C MET A 62 -11.90 6.14 -8.88
N PRO A 63 -12.35 7.00 -9.81
CA PRO A 63 -12.14 8.44 -9.68
C PRO A 63 -12.99 8.92 -8.50
N ALA A 64 -12.36 9.53 -7.50
CA ALA A 64 -13.06 10.11 -6.37
C ALA A 64 -13.15 11.62 -6.58
N LYS A 65 -14.36 12.16 -6.73
CA LYS A 65 -14.53 13.61 -6.66
C LYS A 65 -14.30 14.02 -5.21
N SER A 66 -13.16 14.68 -4.91
CA SER A 66 -12.99 15.39 -3.65
C SER A 66 -13.95 16.57 -3.67
N GLY A 67 -14.89 16.63 -2.73
CA GLY A 67 -15.91 17.66 -2.64
C GLY A 67 -15.35 19.01 -2.18
N THR A 68 -14.53 19.63 -3.02
CA THR A 68 -14.13 21.03 -2.90
C THR A 68 -14.71 21.76 -4.11
N GLU A 69 -15.99 22.10 -4.03
CA GLU A 69 -16.57 23.21 -4.81
C GLU A 69 -16.64 24.43 -3.86
N GLU A 70 -16.39 25.62 -4.40
CA GLU A 70 -16.18 26.96 -3.77
C GLU A 70 -14.71 27.20 -3.33
N ASP A 71 -13.86 28.07 -3.92
CA ASP A 71 -14.04 29.34 -4.64
C ASP A 71 -12.93 29.57 -5.70
N GLU A 72 -13.28 30.13 -6.86
CA GLU A 72 -12.35 30.70 -7.86
C GLU A 72 -11.74 32.03 -7.39
N LYS A 73 -10.45 32.28 -7.66
CA LYS A 73 -9.97 33.52 -8.34
C LYS A 73 -8.49 33.49 -8.75
N VAL A 74 -8.30 33.31 -10.07
CA VAL A 74 -7.36 33.95 -11.01
C VAL A 74 -6.16 34.74 -10.45
N LEU A 75 -4.94 34.32 -10.81
CA LEU A 75 -3.81 35.22 -11.15
C LEU A 75 -2.99 34.63 -12.32
N PRO A 76 -2.41 35.47 -13.21
CA PRO A 76 -2.00 35.06 -14.56
C PRO A 76 -0.60 34.45 -14.64
N LYS A 77 -0.45 33.64 -15.70
CA LYS A 77 0.73 32.87 -16.14
C LYS A 77 1.91 33.79 -16.48
N ALA A 78 3.08 33.54 -15.88
CA ALA A 78 4.38 33.94 -16.42
C ALA A 78 5.18 32.66 -16.72
N GLU A 79 5.58 32.50 -17.97
CA GLU A 79 6.41 31.40 -18.45
C GLU A 79 7.84 31.53 -17.94
N GLU A 80 8.42 30.44 -17.42
CA GLU A 80 9.86 30.19 -17.59
C GLU A 80 10.16 28.68 -17.57
N LYS A 81 11.03 28.29 -18.50
CA LYS A 81 11.38 26.91 -18.85
C LYS A 81 12.27 26.25 -17.79
N GLY A 82 12.04 24.96 -17.55
CA GLY A 82 13.10 24.01 -17.24
C GLY A 82 12.97 23.27 -15.90
N ALA A 83 13.19 21.95 -15.99
CA ALA A 83 13.44 21.00 -14.91
C ALA A 83 12.23 20.37 -14.20
N SER A 84 12.15 19.03 -14.35
CA SER A 84 11.61 18.07 -13.38
C SER A 84 10.14 18.26 -12.99
N SER A 85 9.24 17.67 -13.79
CA SER A 85 7.84 17.49 -13.42
C SER A 85 7.72 16.58 -12.19
N ALA A 86 7.68 17.20 -11.01
CA ALA A 86 6.94 16.67 -9.87
C ALA A 86 5.52 16.31 -10.35
N PRO A 87 4.89 15.24 -9.85
CA PRO A 87 3.57 14.86 -10.34
C PRO A 87 2.58 15.98 -9.99
N GLU A 88 2.15 16.67 -11.04
CA GLU A 88 1.08 17.65 -11.08
C GLU A 88 -0.19 17.07 -10.43
N GLY A 89 -0.97 17.96 -9.80
CA GLY A 89 -2.12 17.66 -8.95
C GLY A 89 -2.94 16.44 -9.40
N GLY A 90 -2.69 15.31 -8.75
CA GLY A 90 -3.49 14.10 -8.97
C GLY A 90 -4.88 14.32 -8.40
N GLU A 91 -5.93 14.00 -9.16
CA GLU A 91 -7.27 13.96 -8.59
C GLU A 91 -7.33 12.96 -7.43
N ALA A 92 -8.18 13.25 -6.43
CA ALA A 92 -8.50 12.28 -5.40
C ALA A 92 -8.93 10.95 -6.07
N SER A 93 -8.31 9.84 -5.66
CA SER A 93 -8.57 8.54 -6.27
C SER A 93 -8.73 7.49 -5.18
N SER A 94 -9.76 6.67 -5.34
CA SER A 94 -9.97 5.48 -4.52
C SER A 94 -9.56 4.26 -5.30
N THR A 95 -8.80 3.36 -4.70
CA THR A 95 -8.41 2.07 -5.27
C THR A 95 -8.88 0.96 -4.34
N THR A 96 -9.64 0.03 -4.87
CA THR A 96 -10.02 -1.21 -4.20
C THR A 96 -9.20 -2.34 -4.77
N THR A 97 -8.57 -3.18 -3.94
CA THR A 97 -7.95 -4.42 -4.35
C THR A 97 -8.58 -5.59 -3.60
N ALA A 98 -8.82 -6.69 -4.30
CA ALA A 98 -9.27 -7.94 -3.72
C ALA A 98 -8.25 -9.01 -4.08
N ASN A 99 -7.84 -9.80 -3.10
CA ASN A 99 -6.91 -10.90 -3.27
C ASN A 99 -7.51 -12.15 -2.66
N TYR A 100 -7.48 -13.26 -3.40
CA TYR A 100 -7.86 -14.57 -2.90
C TYR A 100 -6.68 -15.52 -3.05
N ASN A 101 -6.16 -16.00 -1.92
CA ASN A 101 -5.10 -17.00 -1.86
C ASN A 101 -5.73 -18.38 -1.72
N SER A 102 -5.70 -19.19 -2.77
CA SER A 102 -6.30 -20.54 -2.76
C SER A 102 -5.47 -21.54 -1.96
N GLY A 103 -4.18 -21.28 -1.74
CA GLY A 103 -3.29 -22.16 -0.98
C GLY A 103 -3.51 -22.06 0.54
N GLN A 104 -3.75 -20.86 1.04
CA GLN A 104 -4.05 -20.58 2.45
C GLN A 104 -5.56 -20.41 2.70
N GLY A 105 -6.36 -20.37 1.63
CA GLY A 105 -7.79 -20.08 1.68
C GLY A 105 -8.15 -18.65 2.03
N MET A 106 -7.18 -17.74 2.13
CA MET A 106 -7.39 -16.41 2.69
C MET A 106 -7.89 -15.41 1.65
N LEU A 107 -8.93 -14.65 1.98
CA LEU A 107 -9.46 -13.53 1.22
C LEU A 107 -9.02 -12.22 1.86
N SER A 108 -8.37 -11.34 1.11
CA SER A 108 -7.96 -10.00 1.56
C SER A 108 -8.56 -8.93 0.65
N LEU A 109 -9.31 -8.01 1.24
CA LEU A 109 -9.92 -6.85 0.60
C LEU A 109 -9.24 -5.61 1.13
N ASN A 110 -8.67 -4.80 0.25
CA ASN A 110 -8.04 -3.52 0.62
C ASN A 110 -8.74 -2.39 -0.13
N TYR A 111 -8.94 -1.29 0.58
CA TYR A 111 -9.51 -0.07 0.06
C TYR A 111 -8.62 1.09 0.47
N ALA A 112 -7.99 1.75 -0.50
CA ALA A 112 -7.21 2.96 -0.28
C ALA A 112 -7.95 4.14 -0.90
N ARG A 113 -8.13 5.22 -0.15
CA ARG A 113 -8.70 6.48 -0.63
C ARG A 113 -7.73 7.61 -0.38
N VAL A 114 -7.24 8.20 -1.47
CA VAL A 114 -6.49 9.45 -1.41
C VAL A 114 -7.51 10.58 -1.25
N VAL A 115 -7.55 11.19 -0.07
CA VAL A 115 -8.48 12.30 0.26
C VAL A 115 -7.87 13.62 -0.20
N THR A 116 -6.63 13.87 0.18
CA THR A 116 -5.85 15.01 -0.27
C THR A 116 -4.58 14.50 -0.93
N PRO A 117 -4.39 14.72 -2.23
CA PRO A 117 -3.21 14.26 -2.97
C PRO A 117 -1.91 14.69 -2.28
N GLY A 118 -1.05 13.72 -1.99
CA GLY A 118 0.23 13.95 -1.33
C GLY A 118 0.16 14.38 0.15
N ARG A 119 -1.04 14.47 0.74
CA ARG A 119 -1.20 14.85 2.16
C ARG A 119 -1.98 13.86 3.00
N VAL A 120 -3.11 13.35 2.52
CA VAL A 120 -3.98 12.50 3.33
C VAL A 120 -4.46 11.31 2.53
N THR A 121 -4.11 10.12 3.02
CA THR A 121 -4.55 8.84 2.46
C THR A 121 -5.20 8.02 3.57
N LEU A 122 -6.41 7.55 3.32
CA LEU A 122 -7.11 6.61 4.21
C LEU A 122 -7.00 5.22 3.62
N GLY A 123 -6.83 4.22 4.48
CA GLY A 123 -6.77 2.82 4.13
C GLY A 123 -7.74 2.02 4.97
N ALA A 124 -8.36 1.01 4.39
CA ALA A 124 -9.09 -0.03 5.08
C ALA A 124 -8.69 -1.38 4.48
N GLU A 125 -8.44 -2.36 5.33
CA GLU A 125 -8.14 -3.73 4.95
C GLU A 125 -9.05 -4.67 5.73
N LEU A 126 -9.55 -5.70 5.07
CA LEU A 126 -10.32 -6.78 5.64
C LEU A 126 -9.70 -8.08 5.14
N GLN A 127 -9.18 -8.88 6.05
CA GLN A 127 -8.68 -10.21 5.79
C GLN A 127 -9.62 -11.23 6.43
N CYS A 128 -10.03 -12.24 5.68
CA CYS A 128 -10.92 -13.29 6.14
C CYS A 128 -10.42 -14.65 5.66
N SER A 129 -10.33 -15.60 6.59
CA SER A 129 -10.08 -16.99 6.31
C SER A 129 -11.39 -17.77 6.48
N PRO A 130 -11.97 -18.33 5.41
CA PRO A 130 -13.19 -19.13 5.47
C PRO A 130 -12.94 -20.52 6.12
N PHE A 131 -11.69 -20.97 6.21
CA PHE A 131 -11.35 -22.25 6.86
C PHE A 131 -11.17 -22.11 8.37
N SER A 132 -10.49 -21.05 8.84
CA SER A 132 -10.33 -20.79 10.28
C SER A 132 -11.46 -19.94 10.86
N LEU A 133 -12.32 -19.36 10.00
CA LEU A 133 -13.35 -18.37 10.36
C LEU A 133 -12.77 -17.14 11.07
N GLU A 134 -11.47 -16.91 10.95
CA GLU A 134 -10.80 -15.73 11.47
C GLU A 134 -10.98 -14.58 10.49
N SER A 135 -11.34 -13.42 11.04
CA SER A 135 -11.43 -12.17 10.30
C SER A 135 -10.64 -11.10 11.03
N GLN A 136 -9.79 -10.39 10.29
CA GLN A 136 -9.05 -9.23 10.76
C GLN A 136 -9.48 -8.02 9.94
N VAL A 137 -9.70 -6.90 10.62
CA VAL A 137 -10.08 -5.64 9.98
C VAL A 137 -9.07 -4.60 10.44
N LEU A 138 -8.48 -3.90 9.49
CA LEU A 138 -7.48 -2.87 9.75
C LEU A 138 -7.94 -1.56 9.13
N LEU A 139 -7.94 -0.49 9.90
CA LEU A 139 -8.23 0.85 9.44
C LEU A 139 -7.01 1.72 9.64
N GLY A 140 -6.58 2.41 8.60
CA GLY A 140 -5.36 3.20 8.61
C GLY A 140 -5.56 4.59 8.02
N ALA A 141 -4.71 5.51 8.46
CA ALA A 141 -4.62 6.84 7.89
C ALA A 141 -3.16 7.28 7.82
N GLU A 142 -2.74 7.77 6.68
CA GLU A 142 -1.45 8.42 6.47
C GLU A 142 -1.69 9.92 6.28
N PHE A 143 -1.03 10.72 7.11
CA PHE A 143 -0.96 12.18 7.01
C PHE A 143 0.48 12.57 6.71
N ASN A 144 0.73 13.01 5.48
CA ASN A 144 1.99 13.55 5.04
C ASN A 144 1.92 15.08 5.03
N LEU A 145 2.55 15.70 6.02
CA LEU A 145 2.66 17.14 6.19
C LEU A 145 4.06 17.59 5.75
N THR A 146 4.22 18.88 5.46
CA THR A 146 5.48 19.44 4.94
C THR A 146 6.72 19.10 5.79
N ARG A 147 6.56 18.86 7.09
CA ARG A 147 7.67 18.55 8.01
C ARG A 147 7.50 17.28 8.83
N SER A 148 6.35 16.62 8.70
CA SER A 148 6.01 15.46 9.52
C SER A 148 5.19 14.46 8.74
N LYS A 149 5.44 13.17 8.96
CA LYS A 149 4.62 12.09 8.43
C LYS A 149 4.04 11.30 9.60
N ILE A 150 2.72 11.22 9.67
CA ILE A 150 2.00 10.46 10.68
C ILE A 150 1.32 9.29 9.99
N ASN A 151 1.52 8.09 10.51
CA ASN A 151 0.81 6.88 10.10
C ASN A 151 0.08 6.34 11.31
N LEU A 152 -1.22 6.17 11.18
CA LEU A 152 -2.10 5.61 12.19
C LEU A 152 -2.70 4.32 11.63
N CYS A 153 -2.83 3.33 12.51
CA CYS A 153 -3.37 2.03 12.18
C CYS A 153 -4.14 1.50 13.40
N VAL A 154 -5.35 1.01 13.17
CA VAL A 154 -6.24 0.44 14.17
C VAL A 154 -6.73 -0.90 13.67
N ASP A 155 -6.44 -1.94 14.44
CA ASP A 155 -6.89 -3.31 14.20
C ASP A 155 -8.22 -3.58 14.92
N GLY A 156 -9.03 -4.49 14.37
CA GLY A 156 -10.33 -4.90 14.89
C GLY A 156 -10.26 -5.58 16.26
N ALA A 157 -9.08 -6.06 16.65
CA ALA A 157 -8.81 -6.57 18.00
C ALA A 157 -8.53 -5.48 19.06
N GLY A 158 -8.60 -4.19 18.68
CA GLY A 158 -8.34 -3.07 19.59
C GLY A 158 -6.85 -2.76 19.77
N ARG A 159 -5.98 -3.27 18.89
CA ARG A 159 -4.59 -2.83 18.80
C ARG A 159 -4.49 -1.55 17.97
N MET A 160 -3.80 -0.55 18.48
CA MET A 160 -3.56 0.71 17.80
C MET A 160 -2.08 0.95 17.66
N GLN A 161 -1.63 1.26 16.44
CA GLN A 161 -0.26 1.64 16.15
C GLN A 161 -0.25 3.05 15.56
N SER A 162 0.67 3.88 16.04
CA SER A 162 0.92 5.23 15.56
C SER A 162 2.40 5.43 15.37
N VAL A 163 2.80 5.98 14.22
CA VAL A 163 4.18 6.36 13.94
C VAL A 163 4.20 7.79 13.44
N LEU A 164 4.91 8.67 14.15
CA LEU A 164 5.15 10.06 13.80
C LEU A 164 6.63 10.25 13.47
N GLU A 165 6.92 10.55 12.22
CA GLU A 165 8.22 11.04 11.77
C GLU A 165 8.17 12.57 11.68
N THR A 166 9.18 13.27 12.19
CA THR A 166 9.32 14.74 12.12
C THR A 166 10.73 15.10 11.72
N LYS A 167 10.88 15.85 10.62
CA LYS A 167 12.17 16.34 10.13
C LYS A 167 12.44 17.71 10.77
N LEU A 168 13.58 17.83 11.46
CA LEU A 168 13.93 19.02 12.24
C LEU A 168 14.55 20.15 11.40
N GLY A 169 14.96 19.89 10.15
CA GLY A 169 15.58 20.90 9.29
C GLY A 169 15.09 20.85 7.83
N MET A 170 15.43 21.91 7.08
CA MET A 170 15.10 22.06 5.65
C MET A 170 16.22 21.61 4.71
N VAL A 171 17.38 21.22 5.27
CA VAL A 171 18.59 20.85 4.52
C VAL A 171 18.64 19.32 4.38
N PRO A 172 19.02 18.77 3.20
CA PRO A 172 19.31 17.35 3.05
C PRO A 172 20.34 16.90 4.11
N GLY A 173 20.02 15.86 4.89
CA GLY A 173 20.82 15.44 6.05
C GLY A 173 20.33 15.99 7.41
N SER A 174 19.26 16.78 7.44
CA SER A 174 18.70 17.23 8.71
C SER A 174 18.20 16.05 9.55
N PRO A 175 18.39 16.09 10.89
CA PRO A 175 17.94 15.02 11.76
C PRO A 175 16.42 14.82 11.67
N ALA A 176 15.98 13.56 11.62
CA ALA A 176 14.58 13.17 11.69
C ALA A 176 14.31 12.45 13.02
N LEU A 177 13.28 12.89 13.73
CA LEU A 177 12.76 12.23 14.92
C LEU A 177 11.63 11.30 14.53
N ASN A 178 11.70 10.06 15.01
CA ASN A 178 10.65 9.06 14.85
C ASN A 178 10.09 8.74 16.23
N PHE A 179 8.79 8.88 16.41
CA PHE A 179 8.05 8.41 17.56
C PHE A 179 7.14 7.28 17.11
N SER A 180 7.16 6.16 17.82
CA SER A 180 6.28 5.03 17.57
C SER A 180 5.54 4.69 18.86
N ALA A 181 4.23 4.55 18.79
CA ALA A 181 3.40 4.09 19.88
C ALA A 181 2.58 2.89 19.41
N GLU A 182 2.57 1.83 20.20
CA GLU A 182 1.72 0.66 20.02
C GLU A 182 0.94 0.45 21.32
N VAL A 183 -0.37 0.34 21.21
CA VAL A 183 -1.30 0.17 22.33
C VAL A 183 -2.15 -1.05 22.04
N ASP A 184 -2.04 -2.09 22.87
CA ASP A 184 -2.92 -3.26 22.85
C ASP A 184 -3.94 -3.13 23.98
N HIS A 185 -5.17 -2.73 23.65
CA HIS A 185 -6.26 -2.60 24.63
C HIS A 185 -6.73 -3.94 25.21
N GLY A 186 -6.52 -5.06 24.50
CA GLY A 186 -6.93 -6.36 25.01
C GLY A 186 -6.03 -6.87 26.14
N LYS A 187 -4.76 -6.45 26.14
CA LYS A 187 -3.75 -6.87 27.13
C LYS A 187 -3.31 -5.74 28.06
N ASP A 188 -3.87 -4.54 27.89
CA ASP A 188 -3.42 -3.30 28.55
C ASP A 188 -1.90 -3.07 28.45
N VAL A 189 -1.31 -3.46 27.32
CA VAL A 189 0.13 -3.29 27.08
C VAL A 189 0.34 -2.08 26.18
N MET A 190 1.14 -1.13 26.67
CA MET A 190 1.56 0.03 25.89
C MET A 190 3.06 -0.04 25.65
N ARG A 191 3.46 0.16 24.40
CA ARG A 191 4.86 0.19 23.96
C ARG A 191 5.11 1.51 23.27
N PHE A 192 6.08 2.24 23.78
CA PHE A 192 6.51 3.50 23.20
C PHE A 192 7.97 3.37 22.78
N GLY A 193 8.27 3.89 21.59
CA GLY A 193 9.59 3.95 21.02
C GLY A 193 9.86 5.35 20.50
N TYR A 194 11.09 5.78 20.60
CA TYR A 194 11.57 6.98 19.94
C TYR A 194 12.91 6.66 19.28
N GLY A 195 13.19 7.31 18.17
CA GLY A 195 14.41 7.16 17.41
C GLY A 195 14.81 8.49 16.81
N LEU A 196 16.12 8.71 16.71
CA LEU A 196 16.69 9.84 16.00
C LEU A 196 17.48 9.28 14.83
N ASN A 197 17.11 9.67 13.61
CA ASN A 197 17.87 9.37 12.42
C ASN A 197 18.65 10.62 12.03
N ILE A 198 19.98 10.56 12.14
CA ILE A 198 20.88 11.63 11.71
C ILE A 198 21.38 11.21 10.33
N GLY A 199 20.86 11.82 9.27
CA GLY A 199 21.35 11.57 7.91
C GLY A 199 22.75 12.15 7.75
N GLY A 200 23.74 11.26 7.59
CA GLY A 200 25.07 11.62 7.09
C GLY A 200 25.07 11.76 5.58
#